data_AF-A0A387BEE0-F1
#
_entry.id   AF-A0A387BEE0-F1
#
_cell.length_a   1.000
_cell.length_b   1.000
_cell.length_c   1.000
_cell.angle_alpha   90.00
_cell.angle_beta   90.00
_cell.angle_gamma   90.00
#
_symmetry.space_group_name_H-M   'P 1'
#
loop_
_entity.id
_entity.type
_entity.pdbx_description
1 polymer ?
#
loop_
_entity_poly.entity_id
_entity_poly.type
_entity_poly.pdbx_seq_one_letter_code
_entity_poly.pdbx_strand_id
1 'polypeptide(L)'
;MKGRPGRADEAESTRTHGGRDRLISPRRLEAFTDGVFAIAATLLVLDVSVEALGSGIRTNHELWTALGKLSPQLIGFGISFLILGALWVGHARQFEHVRVVDTVVLTLNTVRLLGVVVVPFTTSLNSEYGHLLAGRLLLPANFFFVVLLSAAQSFYLTARPELFLRGVTAEQLVQERLNSLGALVAAA
;
A
#
# COMPACT_ATOMS: atom_id res chain seq x y z
N MET A 1 13.11 -10.59 -64.13
CA MET A 1 14.08 -10.65 -63.01
C MET A 1 13.47 -9.87 -61.85
N LYS A 2 12.98 -10.59 -60.82
CA LYS A 2 12.16 -10.06 -59.72
C LYS A 2 13.10 -9.40 -58.69
N GLY A 3 13.00 -8.08 -58.51
CA GLY A 3 13.82 -7.34 -57.55
C GLY A 3 13.52 -7.81 -56.11
N ARG A 4 14.57 -8.12 -55.34
CA ARG A 4 14.48 -8.48 -53.92
C ARG A 4 14.07 -7.25 -53.09
N PRO A 5 12.91 -7.24 -52.41
CA PRO A 5 12.69 -6.32 -51.30
C PRO A 5 13.29 -6.97 -50.06
N GLY A 6 14.35 -6.41 -49.48
CA GLY A 6 15.02 -7.13 -48.39
C GLY A 6 16.10 -6.35 -47.64
N ARG A 7 15.93 -5.04 -47.46
CA ARG A 7 16.85 -4.29 -46.59
C ARG A 7 16.26 -3.04 -45.94
N ALA A 8 15.27 -2.40 -46.58
CA ALA A 8 14.53 -1.29 -45.98
C ALA A 8 13.49 -1.78 -44.96
N ASP A 9 12.74 -2.84 -45.29
CA ASP A 9 11.67 -3.38 -44.42
C ASP A 9 12.21 -4.03 -43.12
N GLU A 10 13.41 -4.62 -43.14
CA GLU A 10 14.06 -5.18 -41.93
C GLU A 10 14.56 -4.09 -40.98
N ALA A 11 14.99 -2.94 -41.53
CA ALA A 11 15.46 -1.81 -40.73
C ALA A 11 14.29 -1.06 -40.05
N GLU A 12 13.09 -1.13 -40.61
CA GLU A 12 11.88 -0.52 -40.05
C GLU A 12 11.22 -1.43 -38.98
N SER A 13 11.28 -2.75 -39.16
CA SER A 13 10.86 -3.73 -38.14
C SER A 13 11.67 -3.63 -36.83
N THR A 14 12.96 -3.30 -36.94
CA THR A 14 13.86 -3.20 -35.78
C THR A 14 13.69 -1.89 -34.98
N ARG A 15 13.16 -0.83 -35.59
CA ARG A 15 12.96 0.49 -34.93
C ARG A 15 11.64 0.61 -34.16
N THR A 16 10.75 -0.37 -34.28
CA THR A 16 9.42 -0.36 -33.62
C THR A 16 9.34 -1.25 -32.36
N HIS A 17 10.49 -1.67 -31.81
CA HIS A 17 10.57 -2.52 -30.61
C HIS A 17 11.15 -1.84 -29.36
N GLY A 18 11.49 -0.54 -29.44
CA GLY A 18 12.22 0.19 -28.39
C GLY A 18 11.40 0.98 -27.36
N GLY A 19 10.08 0.89 -27.33
CA GLY A 19 9.30 1.78 -26.47
C GLY A 19 7.82 1.45 -26.32
N ARG A 20 7.44 0.17 -26.38
CA ARG A 20 6.17 -0.23 -25.78
C ARG A 20 6.47 -0.39 -24.31
N ASP A 21 6.10 0.62 -23.50
CA ASP A 21 5.93 0.43 -22.07
C ASP A 21 5.28 -0.93 -21.87
N ARG A 22 5.95 -1.81 -21.11
CA ARG A 22 5.47 -3.17 -20.89
C ARG A 22 4.18 -3.08 -20.09
N LEU A 23 3.05 -2.93 -20.79
CA LEU A 23 1.74 -2.91 -20.19
C LEU A 23 1.52 -4.29 -19.55
N ILE A 24 1.49 -4.33 -18.22
CA ILE A 24 1.26 -5.57 -17.45
C ILE A 24 -0.24 -5.68 -17.15
N SER A 25 -0.74 -6.90 -17.02
CA SER A 25 -2.10 -7.14 -16.54
C SER A 25 -2.25 -6.63 -15.09
N PRO A 26 -3.24 -5.77 -14.79
CA PRO A 26 -3.50 -5.23 -13.45
C PRO A 26 -3.68 -6.32 -12.38
N ARG A 27 -4.34 -7.43 -12.74
CA ARG A 27 -4.62 -8.57 -11.86
C ARG A 27 -3.40 -9.13 -11.12
N ARG A 28 -2.22 -9.17 -11.75
CA ARG A 28 -1.00 -9.66 -11.08
C ARG A 28 -0.50 -8.67 -10.03
N LEU A 29 -0.63 -7.37 -10.31
CA LEU A 29 -0.24 -6.33 -9.38
C LEU A 29 -1.19 -6.28 -8.18
N GLU A 30 -2.49 -6.38 -8.43
CA GLU A 30 -3.54 -6.48 -7.40
C GLU A 30 -3.28 -7.67 -6.49
N ALA A 31 -3.17 -8.88 -7.03
CA ALA A 31 -2.96 -10.09 -6.23
C ALA A 31 -1.67 -10.02 -5.39
N PHE A 32 -0.59 -9.44 -5.93
CA PHE A 32 0.64 -9.23 -5.16
C PHE A 32 0.44 -8.23 -4.03
N THR A 33 -0.25 -7.12 -4.31
CA THR A 33 -0.51 -6.06 -3.33
C THR A 33 -1.42 -6.56 -2.22
N ASP A 34 -2.50 -7.27 -2.55
CA ASP A 34 -3.42 -7.92 -1.60
C ASP A 34 -2.66 -8.87 -0.67
N GLY A 35 -1.77 -9.69 -1.25
CA GLY A 35 -0.92 -10.60 -0.48
C GLY A 35 -0.03 -9.85 0.51
N VAL A 36 0.60 -8.75 0.11
CA VAL A 36 1.46 -7.96 1.00
C VAL A 36 0.67 -7.27 2.11
N PHE A 37 -0.50 -6.69 1.80
CA PHE A 37 -1.38 -6.09 2.81
C PHE A 37 -1.86 -7.14 3.82
N ALA A 38 -2.29 -8.32 3.35
CA ALA A 38 -2.73 -9.41 4.21
C ALA A 38 -1.59 -9.87 5.15
N ILE A 39 -0.39 -10.09 4.61
CA ILE A 39 0.78 -10.49 5.41
C ILE A 39 1.10 -9.41 6.45
N ALA A 40 1.25 -8.15 6.06
CA ALA A 40 1.54 -7.05 6.98
C ALA A 40 0.50 -6.93 8.10
N ALA A 41 -0.79 -7.05 7.76
CA ALA A 41 -1.88 -7.01 8.73
C ALA A 41 -1.81 -8.18 9.73
N THR A 42 -1.45 -9.39 9.28
CA THR A 42 -1.29 -10.55 10.18
C THR A 42 -0.03 -10.46 11.04
N LEU A 43 1.06 -9.87 10.55
CA LEU A 43 2.29 -9.71 11.31
C LEU A 43 2.13 -8.76 12.51
N LEU A 44 1.20 -7.81 12.45
CA LEU A 44 0.92 -6.90 13.57
C LEU A 44 0.59 -7.62 14.88
N VAL A 45 -0.01 -8.81 14.82
CA VAL A 45 -0.36 -9.56 16.04
C VAL A 45 0.85 -10.16 16.73
N LEU A 46 1.95 -10.40 15.99
CA LEU A 46 3.14 -11.06 16.52
C LEU A 46 3.86 -10.20 17.55
N ASP A 47 3.71 -8.87 17.45
CA ASP A 47 4.31 -7.94 18.39
C ASP A 47 3.48 -7.74 19.67
N VAL A 48 2.27 -8.31 19.74
CA VAL A 48 1.51 -8.42 20.98
C VAL A 48 2.04 -9.64 21.74
N SER A 49 3.16 -9.46 22.45
CA SER A 49 3.85 -10.59 23.07
C SER A 49 3.25 -10.98 24.42
N VAL A 50 3.00 -12.27 24.59
CA VAL A 50 2.62 -12.88 25.88
C VAL A 50 3.79 -12.80 26.86
N GLU A 51 5.02 -12.69 26.36
CA GLU A 51 6.25 -12.52 27.15
C GLU A 51 6.20 -11.25 28.02
N ALA A 52 5.58 -10.17 27.51
CA ALA A 52 5.40 -8.93 28.24
C ALA A 52 4.44 -9.06 29.45
N LEU A 53 3.69 -10.16 29.58
CA LEU A 53 2.88 -10.44 30.77
C LEU A 53 3.73 -10.75 32.02
N GLY A 54 5.01 -11.11 31.84
CA GLY A 54 5.93 -11.50 32.91
C GLY A 54 5.74 -12.94 33.39
N SER A 55 6.77 -13.49 34.04
CA SER A 55 6.73 -14.83 34.62
C SER A 55 6.06 -14.83 36.00
N GLY A 56 5.32 -15.90 36.32
CA GLY A 56 4.84 -16.15 37.68
C GLY A 56 3.37 -15.82 37.95
N ILE A 57 2.55 -15.63 36.91
CA ILE A 57 1.10 -15.52 37.02
C ILE A 57 0.51 -16.85 37.52
N ARG A 58 -0.16 -16.83 38.67
CA ARG A 58 -0.75 -18.00 39.35
C ARG A 58 -2.25 -17.86 39.59
N THR A 59 -2.81 -16.66 39.47
CA THR A 59 -4.22 -16.39 39.72
C THR A 59 -4.89 -15.65 38.55
N ASN A 60 -6.22 -15.79 38.43
CA ASN A 60 -7.00 -15.06 37.43
C ASN A 60 -6.85 -13.54 37.57
N HIS A 61 -6.77 -13.04 38.81
CA HIS A 61 -6.61 -11.61 39.08
C HIS A 61 -5.27 -11.07 38.55
N GLU A 62 -4.17 -11.82 38.76
CA GLU A 62 -2.86 -11.46 38.21
C GLU A 62 -2.85 -11.45 36.69
N LEU A 63 -3.52 -12.42 36.05
CA LEU A 63 -3.65 -12.46 34.59
C LEU A 63 -4.41 -11.25 34.05
N TRP A 64 -5.57 -10.91 34.62
CA TRP A 64 -6.34 -9.74 34.20
C TRP A 64 -5.56 -8.43 34.39
N THR A 65 -4.79 -8.33 35.47
CA THR A 65 -3.92 -7.17 35.73
C THR A 65 -2.81 -7.06 34.68
N ALA A 66 -2.18 -8.19 34.33
CA ALA A 66 -1.14 -8.23 33.31
C ALA A 66 -1.69 -7.90 31.91
N LEU A 67 -2.86 -8.43 31.55
CA LEU A 67 -3.57 -8.07 30.31
C LEU A 67 -3.89 -6.58 30.25
N GLY A 68 -4.28 -5.96 31.37
CA GLY A 68 -4.50 -4.51 31.45
C GLY A 68 -3.25 -3.70 31.08
N LYS A 69 -2.05 -4.20 31.42
CA LYS A 69 -0.77 -3.56 31.06
C LYS A 69 -0.41 -3.69 29.58
N LEU A 70 -0.95 -4.70 28.87
CA LEU A 70 -0.81 -4.85 27.41
C LEU A 70 -1.71 -3.89 26.60
N SER A 71 -2.59 -3.13 27.27
CA SER A 71 -3.54 -2.25 26.57
C SER A 71 -2.92 -1.31 25.52
N PRO A 72 -1.72 -0.70 25.71
CA PRO A 72 -1.13 0.16 24.68
C PRO A 72 -0.71 -0.61 23.42
N GLN A 73 -0.26 -1.87 23.57
CA GLN A 73 0.10 -2.74 22.45
C GLN A 73 -1.14 -3.19 21.69
N LEU A 74 -2.19 -3.61 22.41
CA LEU A 74 -3.47 -4.02 21.81
C LEU A 74 -4.15 -2.86 21.06
N ILE A 75 -4.12 -1.65 21.61
CA ILE A 75 -4.65 -0.45 20.95
C ILE A 75 -3.83 -0.11 19.70
N GLY A 76 -2.50 -0.11 19.81
CA GLY A 76 -1.60 0.14 18.67
C GLY A 76 -1.81 -0.86 17.53
N PHE A 77 -1.88 -2.16 17.88
CA PHE A 77 -2.26 -3.24 16.98
C PHE A 77 -3.60 -2.98 16.29
N GLY A 78 -4.67 -2.76 17.06
CA GLY A 78 -6.02 -2.64 16.53
C GLY A 78 -6.19 -1.43 15.60
N ILE A 79 -5.64 -0.28 15.99
CA ILE A 79 -5.67 0.93 15.16
C ILE A 79 -4.88 0.70 13.86
N SER A 80 -3.67 0.13 13.95
CA SER A 80 -2.83 -0.10 12.76
C SER A 80 -3.47 -1.10 11.79
N PHE A 81 -4.12 -2.14 12.31
CA PHE A 81 -4.86 -3.11 11.51
C PHE A 81 -6.02 -2.46 10.76
N LEU A 82 -6.81 -1.63 11.45
CA LEU A 82 -7.94 -0.91 10.83
C LEU A 82 -7.46 0.08 9.76
N ILE A 83 -6.36 0.79 10.00
CA ILE A 83 -5.78 1.71 9.02
C ILE A 83 -5.27 0.93 7.80
N LEU A 84 -4.52 -0.17 7.98
CA LEU A 84 -4.11 -1.03 6.87
C LEU A 84 -5.30 -1.56 6.07
N GLY A 85 -6.37 -1.98 6.74
CA GLY A 85 -7.61 -2.40 6.10
C GLY A 85 -8.27 -1.29 5.28
N ALA A 86 -8.32 -0.06 5.82
CA ALA A 86 -8.86 1.08 5.09
C ALA A 86 -8.00 1.45 3.86
N LEU A 87 -6.67 1.42 3.99
CA LEU A 87 -5.74 1.64 2.89
C LEU A 87 -5.87 0.56 1.80
N TRP A 88 -6.06 -0.70 2.21
CA TRP A 88 -6.33 -1.81 1.31
C TRP A 88 -7.67 -1.62 0.56
N VAL A 89 -8.75 -1.21 1.25
CA VAL A 89 -10.03 -0.89 0.59
C VAL A 89 -9.85 0.22 -0.46
N GLY A 90 -9.07 1.26 -0.12
CA GLY A 90 -8.71 2.32 -1.07
C GLY A 90 -7.98 1.77 -2.30
N HIS A 91 -7.01 0.88 -2.10
CA HIS A 91 -6.30 0.21 -3.19
C HIS A 91 -7.23 -0.65 -4.06
N ALA A 92 -8.08 -1.49 -3.46
CA ALA A 92 -9.00 -2.35 -4.19
C ALA A 92 -9.94 -1.53 -5.10
N ARG A 93 -10.44 -0.39 -4.60
CA ARG A 93 -11.28 0.53 -5.37
C ARG A 93 -10.54 1.22 -6.52
N GLN A 94 -9.28 1.61 -6.31
CA GLN A 94 -8.45 2.24 -7.35
C GLN A 94 -8.30 1.33 -8.58
N PHE A 95 -8.16 0.02 -8.37
CA PHE A 95 -7.84 -0.93 -9.43
C PHE A 95 -9.05 -1.57 -10.11
N GLU A 96 -10.25 -1.43 -9.55
CA GLU A 96 -11.50 -1.98 -10.09
C GLU A 96 -11.76 -1.57 -11.57
N HIS A 97 -11.30 -0.38 -11.98
CA HIS A 97 -11.54 0.17 -13.32
C HIS A 97 -10.27 0.31 -14.18
N VAL A 98 -9.12 -0.12 -13.68
CA VAL A 98 -7.82 0.00 -14.39
C VAL A 98 -7.69 -1.12 -15.41
N ARG A 99 -7.44 -0.77 -16.68
CA ARG A 99 -7.34 -1.73 -17.79
C ARG A 99 -5.91 -2.23 -17.98
N VAL A 100 -4.93 -1.35 -17.86
CA VAL A 100 -3.50 -1.64 -18.06
C VAL A 100 -2.67 -0.85 -17.07
N VAL A 101 -1.57 -1.45 -16.60
CA VAL A 101 -0.59 -0.77 -15.74
C VAL A 101 0.72 -0.59 -16.48
N ASP A 102 1.32 0.60 -16.34
CA ASP A 102 2.64 0.91 -16.86
C ASP A 102 3.73 0.77 -15.77
N THR A 103 4.98 1.03 -16.16
CA THR A 103 6.13 0.93 -15.26
C THR A 103 6.09 1.93 -14.10
N VAL A 104 5.46 3.10 -14.28
CA VAL A 104 5.37 4.13 -13.25
C VAL A 104 4.42 3.66 -12.15
N VAL A 105 3.23 3.17 -12.51
CA VAL A 105 2.27 2.60 -11.55
C VAL A 105 2.89 1.42 -10.80
N LEU A 106 3.60 0.54 -11.51
CA LEU A 106 4.30 -0.59 -10.87
C LEU A 106 5.35 -0.12 -9.86
N THR A 107 6.14 0.89 -10.20
CA THR A 107 7.18 1.43 -9.33
C THR A 107 6.57 2.11 -8.10
N LEU A 108 5.56 2.98 -8.29
CA LEU A 108 4.85 3.63 -7.18
C LEU A 108 4.22 2.61 -6.24
N ASN A 109 3.56 1.59 -6.77
CA ASN A 109 2.97 0.53 -5.95
C ASN A 109 4.04 -0.25 -5.18
N THR A 110 5.16 -0.59 -5.82
CA THR A 110 6.26 -1.34 -5.17
C THR A 110 6.87 -0.54 -4.02
N VAL A 111 7.12 0.75 -4.21
CA VAL A 111 7.65 1.62 -3.15
C VAL A 111 6.61 1.83 -2.04
N ARG A 112 5.31 1.92 -2.37
CA ARG A 112 4.23 1.97 -1.38
C ARG A 112 4.20 0.70 -0.53
N LEU A 113 4.35 -0.46 -1.16
CA LEU A 113 4.39 -1.75 -0.47
C LEU A 113 5.57 -1.86 0.50
N LEU A 114 6.69 -1.19 0.23
CA LEU A 114 7.79 -1.07 1.20
C LEU A 114 7.34 -0.37 2.50
N GLY A 115 6.53 0.69 2.39
CA GLY A 115 5.96 1.34 3.58
C GLY A 115 4.98 0.42 4.33
N VAL A 116 4.14 -0.31 3.60
CA VAL A 116 3.17 -1.28 4.17
C VAL A 116 3.88 -2.36 4.99
N VAL A 117 4.97 -2.96 4.48
CA VAL A 117 5.71 -4.00 5.23
C VAL A 117 6.44 -3.45 6.45
N VAL A 118 6.70 -2.15 6.50
CA VAL A 118 7.34 -1.48 7.66
C VAL A 118 6.31 -1.12 8.75
N VAL A 119 5.00 -1.15 8.44
CA VAL A 119 3.95 -0.81 9.41
C VAL A 119 4.06 -1.60 10.72
N PRO A 120 4.16 -2.95 10.72
CA PRO A 120 4.25 -3.72 11.95
C PRO A 120 5.37 -3.24 12.88
N PHE A 121 6.57 -3.07 12.33
CA PHE A 121 7.72 -2.56 13.06
C PHE A 121 7.46 -1.16 13.66
N THR A 122 6.94 -0.23 12.87
CA THR A 122 6.65 1.13 13.37
C THR A 122 5.52 1.17 14.40
N THR A 123 4.55 0.25 14.32
CA THR A 123 3.49 0.10 15.32
C THR A 123 4.07 -0.29 16.66
N SER A 124 4.98 -1.26 16.66
CA SER A 124 5.64 -1.77 17.87
C SER A 124 6.56 -0.76 18.50
N LEU A 125 7.34 -0.03 17.67
CA LEU A 125 8.11 1.12 18.14
C LEU A 125 7.24 2.18 18.83
N ASN A 126 6.06 2.48 18.29
CA ASN A 126 5.16 3.45 18.90
C ASN A 126 4.55 2.92 20.22
N SER A 127 4.16 1.65 20.26
CA SER A 127 3.58 1.04 21.46
C SER A 127 4.57 0.91 22.62
N GLU A 128 5.85 0.61 22.33
CA GLU A 128 6.89 0.43 23.36
C GLU A 128 7.63 1.74 23.70
N TYR A 129 7.94 2.54 22.67
CA TYR A 129 8.78 3.74 22.79
C TYR A 129 8.03 5.05 22.51
N GLY A 130 6.69 5.06 22.58
CA GLY A 130 5.88 6.25 22.30
C GLY A 130 6.13 7.46 23.23
N HIS A 131 6.82 7.25 24.34
CA HIS A 131 7.31 8.31 25.22
C HIS A 131 8.54 9.04 24.65
N LEU A 132 9.26 8.44 23.70
CA LEU A 132 10.37 9.02 22.97
C LEU A 132 9.89 9.65 21.66
N LEU A 133 10.57 10.70 21.22
CA LEU A 133 10.21 11.44 20.00
C LEU A 133 10.15 10.52 18.76
N ALA A 134 11.17 9.68 18.58
CA ALA A 134 11.24 8.78 17.44
C ALA A 134 10.13 7.72 17.46
N GLY A 135 9.89 7.07 18.60
CA GLY A 135 8.82 6.08 18.74
C GLY A 135 7.44 6.67 18.44
N ARG A 136 7.20 7.91 18.88
CA ARG A 136 5.94 8.61 18.64
C ARG A 136 5.74 9.06 17.18
N LEU A 137 6.80 9.40 16.46
CA LEU A 137 6.68 10.02 15.13
C LEU A 137 6.83 9.05 13.95
N LEU A 138 7.53 7.92 14.12
CA LEU A 138 7.81 7.01 13.00
C LEU A 138 6.56 6.33 12.44
N LEU A 139 5.61 5.95 13.29
CA LEU A 139 4.34 5.35 12.85
C LEU A 139 3.50 6.30 11.99
N PRO A 140 3.14 7.53 12.45
CA PRO A 140 2.38 8.45 11.61
C PRO A 140 3.16 8.87 10.35
N ALA A 141 4.49 9.04 10.44
CA ALA A 141 5.31 9.34 9.26
C ALA A 141 5.28 8.20 8.22
N ASN A 142 5.31 6.94 8.66
CA ASN A 142 5.20 5.79 7.76
C ASN A 142 3.81 5.70 7.11
N PHE A 143 2.73 5.89 7.87
CA PHE A 143 1.39 5.95 7.29
C PHE A 143 1.23 7.11 6.31
N PHE A 144 1.74 8.29 6.64
CA PHE A 144 1.75 9.43 5.73
C PHE A 144 2.50 9.10 4.43
N PHE A 145 3.65 8.43 4.51
CA PHE A 145 4.40 7.97 3.33
C PHE A 145 3.56 7.02 2.46
N VAL A 146 2.87 6.04 3.05
CA VAL A 146 1.99 5.12 2.33
C VAL A 146 0.82 5.85 1.66
N VAL A 147 0.19 6.79 2.37
CA VAL A 147 -0.92 7.61 1.86
C VAL A 147 -0.43 8.53 0.73
N LEU A 148 0.74 9.15 0.87
CA LEU A 148 1.35 10.01 -0.14
C LEU A 148 1.58 9.26 -1.45
N LEU A 149 2.12 8.05 -1.41
CA LEU A 149 2.31 7.25 -2.61
C LEU A 149 1.00 6.74 -3.20
N SER A 150 0.00 6.43 -2.35
CA SER A 150 -1.34 6.09 -2.82
C SER A 150 -2.00 7.27 -3.56
N ALA A 151 -1.87 8.49 -3.02
CA ALA A 151 -2.38 9.70 -3.65
C ALA A 151 -1.62 10.02 -4.94
N ALA A 152 -0.29 9.93 -4.95
CA ALA A 152 0.53 10.12 -6.15
C ALA A 152 0.12 9.15 -7.27
N GLN A 153 -0.17 7.90 -6.92
CA GLN A 153 -0.68 6.91 -7.86
C GLN A 153 -2.08 7.28 -8.39
N SER A 154 -3.03 7.67 -7.54
CA SER A 154 -4.36 8.14 -8.00
C SER A 154 -4.25 9.40 -8.87
N PHE A 155 -3.40 10.36 -8.54
CA PHE A 155 -3.18 11.54 -9.39
C PHE A 155 -2.59 11.14 -10.75
N TYR A 156 -1.62 10.23 -10.78
CA TYR A 156 -1.05 9.72 -12.01
C TYR A 156 -2.08 9.01 -12.89
N LEU A 157 -2.86 8.09 -12.30
CA LEU A 157 -3.91 7.35 -13.00
C LEU A 157 -4.98 8.32 -13.55
N THR A 158 -5.51 9.23 -12.72
CA THR A 158 -6.55 10.18 -13.16
C THR A 158 -6.04 11.23 -14.17
N ALA A 159 -4.73 11.48 -14.24
CA ALA A 159 -4.11 12.30 -15.29
C ALA A 159 -3.94 11.54 -16.62
N ARG A 160 -4.16 10.22 -16.63
CA ARG A 160 -3.98 9.31 -17.77
C ARG A 160 -5.24 8.48 -18.04
N PRO A 161 -6.36 9.11 -18.48
CA PRO A 161 -7.62 8.41 -18.74
C PRO A 161 -7.51 7.20 -19.67
N GLU A 162 -6.49 7.17 -20.55
CA GLU A 162 -6.18 6.08 -21.47
C GLU A 162 -5.90 4.71 -20.80
N LEU A 163 -5.55 4.73 -19.51
CA LEU A 163 -5.28 3.53 -18.70
C LEU A 163 -6.56 2.86 -18.16
N PHE A 164 -7.69 3.56 -18.13
CA PHE A 164 -8.96 3.05 -17.63
C PHE A 164 -9.74 2.25 -18.69
N LEU A 165 -10.68 1.42 -18.23
CA LEU A 165 -11.74 0.86 -19.09
C LEU A 165 -12.61 2.00 -19.63
N ARG A 166 -13.07 1.89 -20.89
CA ARG A 166 -14.00 2.88 -21.49
C ARG A 166 -15.27 2.93 -20.64
N GLY A 167 -15.54 4.05 -19.95
CA GLY A 167 -16.76 4.23 -19.16
C GLY A 167 -16.62 5.01 -17.84
N VAL A 168 -15.43 5.44 -17.43
CA VAL A 168 -15.25 6.24 -16.20
C VAL A 168 -15.83 7.65 -16.38
N THR A 169 -16.73 8.05 -15.48
CA THR A 169 -17.37 9.38 -15.51
C THR A 169 -16.49 10.44 -14.85
N ALA A 170 -16.64 11.70 -15.25
CA ALA A 170 -15.89 12.82 -14.66
C ALA A 170 -16.14 12.97 -13.14
N GLU A 171 -17.35 12.63 -12.67
CA GLU A 171 -17.69 12.63 -11.25
C GLU A 171 -16.89 11.60 -10.45
N GLN A 172 -16.66 10.41 -11.01
CA GLN A 172 -15.84 9.37 -10.37
C GLN A 172 -14.39 9.84 -10.19
N LEU A 173 -13.81 10.50 -11.21
CA LEU A 173 -12.45 11.05 -11.14
C LEU A 173 -12.34 12.18 -10.09
N VAL A 174 -13.34 13.05 -10.01
CA VAL A 174 -13.39 14.12 -8.99
C VAL A 174 -13.50 13.54 -7.60
N GLN A 175 -14.39 12.56 -7.39
CA GLN A 175 -14.55 11.91 -6.10
C GLN A 175 -13.28 11.19 -5.66
N GLU A 176 -12.55 10.55 -6.57
CA GLU A 176 -11.29 9.89 -6.26
C GLU A 176 -10.20 10.90 -5.85
N ARG A 177 -10.15 12.07 -6.52
CA ARG A 177 -9.26 13.18 -6.11
C ARG A 177 -9.63 13.73 -4.74
N LEU A 178 -10.92 13.93 -4.46
CA LEU A 178 -11.40 14.39 -3.16
C LEU A 178 -11.07 13.38 -2.05
N ASN A 179 -11.27 12.08 -2.30
CA ASN A 179 -10.91 11.02 -1.35
C ASN A 179 -9.40 10.98 -1.09
N SER A 180 -8.58 11.15 -2.13
CA SER A 180 -7.11 11.18 -2.01
C SER A 180 -6.63 12.38 -1.19
N LEU A 181 -7.22 13.56 -1.40
CA LEU A 181 -6.92 14.77 -0.63
C LEU A 181 -7.40 14.64 0.82
N GLY A 182 -8.60 14.10 1.04
CA GLY A 182 -9.13 13.85 2.38
C GLY A 182 -8.26 12.88 3.18
N ALA A 183 -7.76 11.82 2.54
CA ALA A 183 -6.84 10.86 3.17
C ALA A 183 -5.50 11.51 3.56
N LEU A 184 -4.95 12.39 2.71
CA LEU A 184 -3.73 13.13 3.02
C LEU A 184 -3.92 14.09 4.21
N VAL A 185 -5.04 14.81 4.25
CA VAL A 185 -5.36 15.71 5.37
C VAL A 185 -5.56 14.93 6.66
N ALA A 186 -6.19 13.76 6.61
CA ALA A 186 -6.35 12.91 7.79
C ALA A 186 -5.04 12.28 8.28
N ALA A 187 -4.02 12.17 7.41
CA ALA A 187 -2.72 11.60 7.71
C ALA A 187 -1.64 12.64 8.08
N ALA A 188 -1.94 13.94 7.95
CA ALA A 188 -1.05 15.06 8.25
C ALA A 188 -1.27 15.59 9.68
#